data_AF-A0A961UT03-F1
#
_entry.id   AF-A0A961UT03-F1
#
_cell.length_a   1.000
_cell.length_b   1.000
_cell.length_c   1.000
_cell.angle_alpha   90.00
_cell.angle_beta   90.00
_cell.angle_gamma   90.00
#
_symmetry.space_group_name_H-M   'P 1'
#
loop_
_entity.id
_entity.type
_entity.pdbx_description
1 polymer ?
#
loop_
_entity_poly.entity_id
_entity_poly.type
_entity_poly.pdbx_seq_one_letter_code
_entity_poly.pdbx_strand_id
1 'polypeptide(L)'
;DAEARQLRADTGRYIRPIMLIQVERTGADQRESGHIHAEDVKDWLLTAGFDQAEIAIKTAQQNDLNDPENQDLLSPTNRVRAIITKQALQEGWDCPFAYVLCSLAASSNLKAMTQLVGRILRQPGALKTDVEALDECHVITHHADTATVVGAIKDGLEQDGLGDLVLRVTQDDKSGTGKTARTINRRPAFASTEIYLPKVMVVESGDARELDYETDVLSALDWRGFDPQDIADRVPENAQAAESQLQRIRLAEDGDELFVGETVAANAEILAFDPAHAVRMISDIVPNPFVGREIVGATVAALRARGFDDAKLGLLASLIVEELRKGLEAARNARAEALFKAEVAAGRIQFRLRLDGRNWRMPFSIETTEPENARQLLNRAGGPLEKSLFAPVYENELNSDERDVAVYLDGEKTLAWWHRNVARTQYGIQGWKKAKIYPDFIFAVQRDGEAKRITVLETKGDQLDNLDTAYKRETLSFLSEHFEWDEATPVGELELVKHGETVGGTLILMSEWKAKLPAYL
;
A
#
# COMPACT_ATOMS: atom_id res chain seq x y z
N ASP A 1 -20.88 13.42 -14.65
CA ASP A 1 -20.88 12.40 -15.73
C ASP A 1 -22.24 12.28 -16.42
N ALA A 2 -23.35 12.14 -15.69
CA ALA A 2 -24.70 12.07 -16.28
C ALA A 2 -25.01 13.26 -17.20
N GLU A 3 -24.75 14.48 -16.73
CA GLU A 3 -24.94 15.71 -17.53
C GLU A 3 -24.06 15.75 -18.79
N ALA A 4 -22.81 15.26 -18.72
CA ALA A 4 -21.93 15.20 -19.89
C ALA A 4 -22.44 14.21 -20.95
N ARG A 5 -23.04 13.09 -20.52
CA ARG A 5 -23.69 12.15 -21.44
C ARG A 5 -24.93 12.78 -22.09
N GLN A 6 -25.71 13.54 -21.31
CA GLN A 6 -26.88 14.26 -21.80
C GLN A 6 -26.48 15.34 -22.81
N LEU A 7 -25.49 16.18 -22.49
CA LEU A 7 -24.94 17.19 -23.41
C LEU A 7 -24.47 16.56 -24.73
N ARG A 8 -23.79 15.41 -24.67
CA ARG A 8 -23.38 14.67 -25.87
C ARG A 8 -24.57 14.19 -26.69
N ALA A 9 -25.62 13.69 -26.04
CA ALA A 9 -26.83 13.25 -26.72
C ALA A 9 -27.52 14.41 -27.43
N ASP A 10 -27.55 15.59 -26.81
CA ASP A 10 -28.29 16.75 -27.31
C ASP A 10 -27.51 17.56 -28.36
N THR A 11 -26.20 17.68 -28.21
CA THR A 11 -25.37 18.59 -29.02
C THR A 11 -24.28 17.89 -29.83
N GLY A 12 -24.04 16.60 -29.58
CA GLY A 12 -22.90 15.85 -30.12
C GLY A 12 -21.55 16.21 -29.48
N ARG A 13 -21.50 17.21 -28.59
CA ARG A 13 -20.28 17.64 -27.91
C ARG A 13 -19.83 16.60 -26.90
N TYR A 14 -18.62 16.07 -27.07
CA TYR A 14 -18.06 15.07 -26.17
C TYR A 14 -17.31 15.73 -25.02
N ILE A 15 -17.71 15.40 -23.78
CA ILE A 15 -16.99 15.74 -22.56
C ILE A 15 -16.96 14.49 -21.69
N ARG A 16 -15.78 14.15 -21.16
CA ARG A 16 -15.61 13.08 -20.15
C ARG A 16 -15.01 13.71 -18.91
N PRO A 17 -15.81 14.00 -17.87
CA PRO A 17 -15.27 14.60 -16.66
C PRO A 17 -14.21 13.70 -16.02
N ILE A 18 -13.03 14.27 -15.77
CA ILE A 18 -11.88 13.65 -15.13
C ILE A 18 -11.73 14.26 -13.73
N MET A 19 -11.51 13.39 -12.76
CA MET A 19 -11.20 13.72 -11.38
C MET A 19 -9.69 13.71 -11.17
N LEU A 20 -9.16 14.81 -10.65
CA LEU A 20 -7.79 14.92 -10.20
C LEU A 20 -7.73 14.71 -8.68
N ILE A 21 -6.94 13.73 -8.24
CA ILE A 21 -6.78 13.40 -6.82
C ILE A 21 -5.36 13.74 -6.39
N GLN A 22 -5.24 14.64 -5.43
CA GLN A 22 -3.98 15.01 -4.82
C GLN A 22 -3.74 14.19 -3.55
N VAL A 23 -2.63 13.45 -3.54
CA VAL A 23 -2.20 12.58 -2.43
C VAL A 23 -0.96 13.11 -1.73
N GLU A 24 -0.66 12.57 -0.55
CA GLU A 24 0.46 13.01 0.28
C GLU A 24 1.78 12.31 -0.07
N ARG A 25 1.71 11.03 -0.48
CA ARG A 25 2.89 10.19 -0.75
C ARG A 25 2.79 9.40 -2.05
N THR A 26 3.93 9.15 -2.68
CA THR A 26 4.00 8.48 -3.99
C THR A 26 5.32 7.71 -4.17
N GLY A 27 5.33 6.73 -5.08
CA GLY A 27 6.57 6.08 -5.52
C GLY A 27 7.16 5.15 -4.47
N ALA A 28 8.44 5.35 -4.12
CA ALA A 28 9.16 4.52 -3.15
C ALA A 28 8.87 4.89 -1.67
N ASP A 29 8.06 5.94 -1.44
CA ASP A 29 7.62 6.33 -0.11
C ASP A 29 6.88 5.16 0.57
N GLN A 30 7.17 4.90 1.85
CA GLN A 30 6.49 3.81 2.57
C GLN A 30 5.00 4.11 2.74
N ARG A 31 4.16 3.08 2.51
CA ARG A 31 2.74 3.03 2.89
C ARG A 31 2.63 2.91 4.42
N GLU A 32 2.88 4.00 5.13
CA GLU A 32 2.79 4.09 6.58
C GLU A 32 1.38 4.49 7.02
N SER A 33 0.93 3.97 8.17
CA SER A 33 -0.33 4.37 8.79
C SER A 33 -0.30 5.85 9.19
N GLY A 34 -1.02 6.69 8.46
CA GLY A 34 -1.17 8.12 8.78
C GLY A 34 -0.99 9.07 7.59
N HIS A 35 -0.53 8.58 6.44
CA HIS A 35 -0.47 9.36 5.19
C HIS A 35 -1.13 8.64 4.03
N ILE A 36 -1.75 9.40 3.13
CA ILE A 36 -2.46 8.84 1.97
C ILE A 36 -1.48 8.68 0.80
N HIS A 37 -1.16 7.43 0.45
CA HIS A 37 -0.29 7.09 -0.69
C HIS A 37 -1.10 6.92 -1.99
N ALA A 38 -0.50 7.22 -3.15
CA ALA A 38 -1.15 7.08 -4.46
C ALA A 38 -1.74 5.69 -4.72
N GLU A 39 -0.99 4.65 -4.40
CA GLU A 39 -1.47 3.28 -4.55
C GLU A 39 -2.65 2.94 -3.63
N ASP A 40 -2.72 3.52 -2.43
CA ASP A 40 -3.87 3.27 -1.53
C ASP A 40 -5.15 3.90 -2.11
N VAL A 41 -5.02 5.06 -2.74
CA VAL A 41 -6.11 5.69 -3.50
C VAL A 41 -6.49 4.87 -4.72
N LYS A 42 -5.53 4.32 -5.46
CA LYS A 42 -5.80 3.44 -6.60
C LYS A 42 -6.55 2.18 -6.16
N ASP A 43 -6.07 1.50 -5.11
CA ASP A 43 -6.70 0.33 -4.54
C ASP A 43 -8.14 0.64 -4.08
N TRP A 44 -8.33 1.82 -3.47
CA TRP A 44 -9.65 2.31 -3.10
C TRP A 44 -10.54 2.59 -4.31
N LEU A 45 -10.04 3.22 -5.37
CA LEU A 45 -10.82 3.51 -6.58
C LEU A 45 -11.25 2.24 -7.33
N LEU A 46 -10.39 1.23 -7.39
CA LEU A 46 -10.72 -0.08 -7.95
C LEU A 46 -11.85 -0.72 -7.14
N THR A 47 -11.75 -0.68 -5.81
CA THR A 47 -12.83 -1.13 -4.91
C THR A 47 -14.09 -0.29 -5.10
N ALA A 48 -13.92 1.02 -5.33
CA ALA A 48 -14.95 2.01 -5.65
C ALA A 48 -15.42 1.97 -7.11
N GLY A 49 -14.98 0.97 -7.89
CA GLY A 49 -15.66 0.45 -9.09
C GLY A 49 -15.15 1.04 -10.40
N PHE A 50 -14.02 1.74 -10.33
CA PHE A 50 -13.27 2.15 -11.49
C PHE A 50 -12.52 0.95 -12.05
N ASP A 51 -12.40 0.90 -13.37
CA ASP A 51 -11.49 -0.05 -14.01
C ASP A 51 -10.04 0.44 -13.96
N GLN A 52 -9.07 -0.46 -14.05
CA GLN A 52 -7.64 -0.10 -14.08
C GLN A 52 -7.31 0.91 -15.21
N ALA A 53 -7.94 0.76 -16.39
CA ALA A 53 -7.77 1.68 -17.51
C ALA A 53 -8.40 3.06 -17.30
N GLU A 54 -9.24 3.23 -16.26
CA GLU A 54 -9.84 4.51 -15.90
C GLU A 54 -8.99 5.29 -14.89
N ILE A 55 -7.93 4.69 -14.33
CA ILE A 55 -7.08 5.26 -13.28
C ILE A 55 -5.66 5.44 -13.83
N ALA A 56 -5.11 6.66 -13.73
CA ALA A 56 -3.72 6.95 -14.09
C ALA A 56 -2.97 7.56 -12.89
N ILE A 57 -1.75 7.10 -12.62
CA ILE A 57 -0.84 7.69 -11.64
C ILE A 57 0.17 8.57 -12.36
N LYS A 58 0.25 9.85 -11.94
CA LYS A 58 1.21 10.83 -12.44
C LYS A 58 2.04 11.41 -11.30
N THR A 59 3.29 10.97 -11.21
CA THR A 59 4.26 11.33 -10.17
C THR A 59 5.63 11.57 -10.83
N ALA A 60 6.66 11.87 -10.03
CA ALA A 60 8.02 11.99 -10.57
C ALA A 60 8.60 10.62 -10.98
N GLN A 61 8.18 9.54 -10.33
CA GLN A 61 8.69 8.18 -10.52
C GLN A 61 7.85 7.35 -11.49
N GLN A 62 6.55 7.67 -11.63
CA GLN A 62 5.59 6.94 -12.45
C GLN A 62 4.76 7.92 -13.27
N ASN A 63 4.55 7.62 -14.56
CA ASN A 63 3.78 8.47 -15.45
C ASN A 63 2.95 7.63 -16.42
N ASP A 64 1.79 7.19 -15.95
CA ASP A 64 0.84 6.39 -16.75
C ASP A 64 0.23 7.21 -17.91
N LEU A 65 0.35 8.55 -17.87
CA LEU A 65 -0.10 9.42 -18.96
C LEU A 65 0.81 9.38 -20.19
N ASN A 66 2.02 8.81 -20.08
CA ASN A 66 2.90 8.59 -21.23
C ASN A 66 2.52 7.34 -22.04
N ASP A 67 1.70 6.45 -21.47
CA ASP A 67 1.28 5.23 -22.15
C ASP A 67 0.50 5.59 -23.42
N PRO A 68 0.72 4.90 -24.56
CA PRO A 68 0.13 5.27 -25.84
C PRO A 68 -1.39 5.44 -25.82
N GLU A 69 -2.08 4.68 -24.97
CA GLU A 69 -3.54 4.74 -24.77
C GLU A 69 -4.01 5.97 -23.99
N ASN A 70 -3.12 6.62 -23.23
CA ASN A 70 -3.43 7.72 -22.31
C ASN A 70 -2.92 9.09 -22.78
N GLN A 71 -2.15 9.14 -23.87
CA GLN A 71 -1.51 10.38 -24.36
C GLN A 71 -2.51 11.48 -24.75
N ASP A 72 -3.64 11.11 -25.39
CA ASP A 72 -4.70 12.05 -25.75
C ASP A 72 -5.88 11.91 -24.79
N LEU A 73 -5.90 12.71 -23.73
CA LEU A 73 -6.97 12.71 -22.72
C LEU A 73 -8.33 13.16 -23.27
N LEU A 74 -8.35 13.92 -24.37
CA LEU A 74 -9.59 14.42 -24.97
C LEU A 74 -10.21 13.42 -25.95
N SER A 75 -9.45 12.40 -26.36
CA SER A 75 -9.95 11.35 -27.24
C SER A 75 -11.14 10.61 -26.63
N PRO A 76 -12.20 10.33 -27.43
CA PRO A 76 -13.29 9.45 -27.03
C PRO A 76 -12.88 8.00 -26.74
N THR A 77 -11.71 7.56 -27.21
CA THR A 77 -11.19 6.21 -26.97
C THR A 77 -10.37 6.12 -25.68
N ASN A 78 -9.93 7.26 -25.15
CA ASN A 78 -9.23 7.30 -23.87
C ASN A 78 -10.22 7.01 -22.74
N ARG A 79 -9.82 6.17 -21.78
CA ARG A 79 -10.69 5.72 -20.69
C ARG A 79 -10.42 6.42 -19.37
N VAL A 80 -9.31 7.16 -19.24
CA VAL A 80 -8.91 7.81 -17.99
C VAL A 80 -10.03 8.71 -17.47
N ARG A 81 -10.44 8.47 -16.22
CA ARG A 81 -11.44 9.23 -15.45
C ARG A 81 -10.88 9.74 -14.12
N ALA A 82 -9.84 9.10 -13.58
CA ALA A 82 -9.18 9.52 -12.35
C ALA A 82 -7.67 9.63 -12.58
N ILE A 83 -7.08 10.77 -12.19
CA ILE A 83 -5.64 11.00 -12.23
C ILE A 83 -5.17 11.22 -10.80
N ILE A 84 -4.24 10.41 -10.33
CA ILE A 84 -3.66 10.50 -8.97
C ILE A 84 -2.30 11.18 -9.07
N THR A 85 -2.07 12.23 -8.28
CA THR A 85 -0.80 12.97 -8.28
C THR A 85 -0.43 13.52 -6.91
N LYS A 86 0.85 13.82 -6.70
CA LYS A 86 1.35 14.56 -5.52
C LYS A 86 1.60 16.02 -5.86
N GLN A 87 2.45 16.27 -6.87
CA GLN A 87 2.87 17.60 -7.33
C GLN A 87 3.14 17.68 -8.85
N ALA A 88 2.96 16.60 -9.61
CA ALA A 88 3.64 16.40 -10.90
C ALA A 88 2.93 16.98 -12.15
N LEU A 89 1.92 17.83 -11.96
CA LEU A 89 1.20 18.49 -13.06
C LEU A 89 1.67 19.96 -13.25
N GLN A 90 2.96 20.21 -13.05
CA GLN A 90 3.54 21.56 -13.13
C GLN A 90 3.90 21.98 -14.56
N GLU A 91 4.37 21.05 -15.42
CA GLU A 91 4.82 21.34 -16.79
C GLU A 91 4.05 20.50 -17.83
N GLY A 92 3.56 21.14 -18.89
CA GLY A 92 2.99 20.47 -20.06
C GLY A 92 1.63 19.79 -19.89
N TRP A 93 0.99 19.86 -18.71
CA TRP A 93 -0.34 19.32 -18.50
C TRP A 93 -1.43 20.38 -18.68
N ASP A 94 -2.30 20.15 -19.66
CA ASP A 94 -3.48 20.96 -19.98
C ASP A 94 -4.62 20.01 -20.32
N CYS A 95 -5.52 19.77 -19.36
CA CYS A 95 -6.64 18.86 -19.54
C CYS A 95 -7.96 19.60 -19.27
N PRO A 96 -8.61 20.15 -20.31
CA PRO A 96 -9.92 20.79 -20.20
C PRO A 96 -11.04 19.86 -19.71
N PHE A 97 -10.80 18.54 -19.70
CA PHE A 97 -11.72 17.56 -19.14
C PHE A 97 -11.54 17.35 -17.64
N ALA A 98 -10.60 18.04 -16.98
CA ALA A 98 -10.53 18.03 -15.53
C ALA A 98 -11.66 18.91 -14.97
N TYR A 99 -12.53 18.32 -14.15
CA TYR A 99 -13.70 19.02 -13.57
C TYR A 99 -13.77 18.93 -12.05
N VAL A 100 -13.08 17.94 -11.46
CA VAL A 100 -13.11 17.68 -10.02
C VAL A 100 -11.68 17.65 -9.50
N LEU A 101 -11.38 18.46 -8.48
CA LEU A 101 -10.15 18.37 -7.69
C LEU A 101 -10.49 17.81 -6.31
N CYS A 102 -9.99 16.62 -6.01
CA CYS A 102 -10.04 16.03 -4.68
C CYS A 102 -8.68 16.19 -4.01
N SER A 103 -8.56 17.08 -3.03
CA SER A 103 -7.33 17.28 -2.27
C SER A 103 -7.40 16.54 -0.93
N LEU A 104 -6.66 15.42 -0.87
CA LEU A 104 -6.55 14.58 0.32
C LEU A 104 -5.34 14.95 1.19
N ALA A 105 -4.47 15.84 0.72
CA ALA A 105 -3.29 16.28 1.44
C ALA A 105 -3.58 17.51 2.32
N ALA A 106 -3.09 17.51 3.57
CA ALA A 106 -3.08 18.71 4.40
C ALA A 106 -2.18 19.78 3.75
N SER A 107 -2.81 20.85 3.27
CA SER A 107 -2.26 21.81 2.32
C SER A 107 -1.16 22.70 2.93
N SER A 108 0.10 22.27 2.84
CA SER A 108 1.26 23.15 3.10
C SER A 108 1.70 23.98 1.88
N ASN A 109 1.11 23.76 0.70
CA ASN A 109 1.48 24.48 -0.53
C ASN A 109 0.26 25.01 -1.32
N LEU A 110 -0.35 26.08 -0.78
CA LEU A 110 -1.50 26.78 -1.38
C LEU A 110 -1.24 27.24 -2.82
N LYS A 111 -0.03 27.71 -3.13
CA LYS A 111 0.34 28.17 -4.49
C LYS A 111 0.22 27.08 -5.56
N ALA A 112 0.61 25.85 -5.23
CA ALA A 112 0.49 24.72 -6.15
C ALA A 112 -0.98 24.36 -6.42
N MET A 113 -1.85 24.51 -5.43
CA MET A 113 -3.29 24.26 -5.56
C MET A 113 -3.97 25.31 -6.45
N THR A 114 -3.65 26.59 -6.27
CA THR A 114 -4.13 27.69 -7.14
C THR A 114 -3.80 27.45 -8.61
N GLN A 115 -2.55 27.03 -8.90
CA GLN A 115 -2.12 26.72 -10.26
C GLN A 115 -2.84 25.50 -10.86
N LEU A 116 -3.16 24.49 -10.04
CA LEU A 116 -3.96 23.33 -10.48
C LEU A 116 -5.39 23.75 -10.78
N VAL A 117 -6.05 24.49 -9.90
CA VAL A 117 -7.43 24.96 -10.11
C VAL A 117 -7.51 25.85 -11.36
N GLY A 118 -6.55 26.76 -11.58
CA GLY A 118 -6.48 27.56 -12.80
C GLY A 118 -6.30 26.76 -14.10
N ARG A 119 -5.78 25.53 -14.03
CA ARG A 119 -5.71 24.59 -15.17
C ARG A 119 -6.99 23.79 -15.36
N ILE A 120 -7.72 23.52 -14.29
CA ILE A 120 -8.98 22.75 -14.27
C ILE A 120 -10.16 23.63 -14.72
N LEU A 121 -10.14 24.94 -14.46
CA LEU A 121 -11.17 25.90 -14.89
C LEU A 121 -11.21 26.15 -16.41
N ARG A 122 -10.38 25.47 -17.21
CA ARG A 122 -10.31 25.68 -18.66
C ARG A 122 -11.41 24.92 -19.38
N GLN A 123 -12.29 25.64 -20.06
CA GLN A 123 -13.36 25.04 -20.86
C GLN A 123 -12.83 24.31 -22.10
N PRO A 124 -13.31 23.08 -22.41
CA PRO A 124 -12.96 22.37 -23.63
C PRO A 124 -13.31 23.18 -24.89
N GLY A 125 -12.29 23.63 -25.61
CA GLY A 125 -12.47 24.48 -26.80
C GLY A 125 -12.83 25.95 -26.48
N ALA A 126 -12.67 26.40 -25.23
CA ALA A 126 -12.97 27.77 -24.78
C ALA A 126 -14.42 28.23 -25.06
N LEU A 127 -15.36 27.28 -25.07
CA LEU A 127 -16.78 27.52 -25.29
C LEU A 127 -17.58 27.06 -24.06
N LYS A 128 -18.52 27.88 -23.58
CA LYS A 128 -19.48 27.44 -22.56
C LYS A 128 -20.34 26.29 -23.08
N THR A 129 -20.75 25.41 -22.19
CA THR A 129 -21.64 24.28 -22.48
C THR A 129 -23.11 24.63 -22.24
N ASP A 130 -23.37 25.77 -21.60
CA ASP A 130 -24.69 26.20 -21.10
C ASP A 130 -25.28 25.20 -20.08
N VAL A 131 -24.42 24.34 -19.53
CA VAL A 131 -24.73 23.36 -18.49
C VAL A 131 -23.86 23.70 -17.29
N GLU A 132 -24.52 24.18 -16.24
CA GLU A 132 -23.91 24.69 -15.02
C GLU A 132 -22.79 23.77 -14.47
N ALA A 133 -23.07 22.47 -14.25
CA ALA A 133 -22.06 21.58 -13.67
C ALA A 133 -20.90 21.21 -14.63
N LEU A 134 -20.99 21.56 -15.92
CA LEU A 134 -19.94 21.39 -16.93
C LEU A 134 -19.26 22.73 -17.31
N ASP A 135 -19.71 23.83 -16.72
CA ASP A 135 -19.09 25.16 -16.86
C ASP A 135 -18.25 25.54 -15.62
N GLU A 136 -18.09 24.62 -14.67
CA GLU A 136 -17.54 24.86 -13.32
C GLU A 136 -16.53 23.81 -12.85
N CYS A 137 -15.66 24.22 -11.92
CA CYS A 137 -14.75 23.31 -11.22
C CYS A 137 -15.26 23.01 -9.81
N HIS A 138 -15.21 21.73 -9.44
CA HIS A 138 -15.57 21.24 -8.11
C HIS A 138 -14.30 20.94 -7.32
N VAL A 139 -14.09 21.64 -6.21
CA VAL A 139 -12.95 21.39 -5.30
C VAL A 139 -13.49 20.76 -4.02
N ILE A 140 -12.93 19.59 -3.68
CA ILE A 140 -13.26 18.80 -2.49
C ILE A 140 -12.00 18.71 -1.63
N THR A 141 -12.12 19.10 -0.36
CA THR A 141 -11.02 19.16 0.60
C THR A 141 -11.40 18.45 1.89
N HIS A 142 -10.43 17.73 2.48
CA HIS A 142 -10.63 16.92 3.69
C HIS A 142 -10.45 17.70 5.02
N HIS A 143 -9.95 18.94 4.99
CA HIS A 143 -9.67 19.73 6.21
C HIS A 143 -10.49 21.03 6.31
N ALA A 144 -10.85 21.39 7.54
CA ALA A 144 -11.83 22.42 7.92
C ALA A 144 -11.50 23.87 7.51
N ASP A 145 -10.30 24.14 6.98
CA ASP A 145 -9.89 25.47 6.49
C ASP A 145 -10.14 25.66 4.98
N THR A 146 -11.19 25.03 4.45
CA THR A 146 -11.52 25.09 3.01
C THR A 146 -11.81 26.52 2.54
N ALA A 147 -12.45 27.35 3.37
CA ALA A 147 -12.66 28.76 3.09
C ALA A 147 -11.33 29.54 2.96
N THR A 148 -10.33 29.21 3.77
CA THR A 148 -8.98 29.81 3.70
C THR A 148 -8.25 29.37 2.44
N VAL A 149 -8.39 28.08 2.07
CA VAL A 149 -7.82 27.52 0.83
C VAL A 149 -8.44 28.18 -0.40
N VAL A 150 -9.76 28.35 -0.45
CA VAL A 150 -10.44 28.98 -1.59
C VAL A 150 -10.24 30.49 -1.62
N GLY A 151 -10.18 31.17 -0.47
CA GLY A 151 -9.73 32.56 -0.40
C GLY A 151 -8.33 32.74 -0.99
N ALA A 152 -7.38 31.87 -0.63
CA ALA A 152 -6.03 31.89 -1.20
C ALA A 152 -5.99 31.53 -2.70
N ILE A 153 -6.91 30.68 -3.18
CA ILE A 153 -7.06 30.39 -4.60
C ILE A 153 -7.60 31.62 -5.34
N LYS A 154 -8.62 32.29 -4.81
CA LYS A 154 -9.19 33.52 -5.37
C LYS A 154 -8.12 34.61 -5.45
N ASP A 155 -7.48 34.92 -4.32
CA ASP A 155 -6.43 35.93 -4.22
C ASP A 155 -5.24 35.62 -5.15
N GLY A 156 -4.84 34.34 -5.23
CA GLY A 156 -3.74 33.90 -6.08
C GLY A 156 -4.07 33.99 -7.58
N LEU A 157 -5.31 33.64 -7.99
CA LEU A 157 -5.74 33.77 -9.38
C LEU A 157 -5.90 35.24 -9.80
N GLU A 158 -6.31 36.13 -8.89
CA GLU A 158 -6.41 37.58 -9.11
C GLU A 158 -5.02 38.24 -9.17
N GLN A 159 -4.07 37.83 -8.31
CA GLN A 159 -2.69 38.34 -8.28
C GLN A 159 -1.84 37.85 -9.46
N ASP A 160 -2.05 36.62 -9.94
CA ASP A 160 -1.29 36.05 -11.06
C ASP A 160 -1.73 36.62 -12.44
N GLY A 161 -2.69 37.54 -12.48
CA GLY A 161 -2.91 38.46 -13.60
C GLY A 161 -3.09 37.78 -14.95
N LEU A 162 -4.10 36.90 -15.08
CA LEU A 162 -4.42 36.14 -16.30
C LEU A 162 -5.06 36.97 -17.43
N GLY A 163 -4.47 38.14 -17.71
CA GLY A 163 -4.39 38.73 -19.04
C GLY A 163 -2.99 38.51 -19.60
N ASP A 164 -2.88 37.56 -20.51
CA ASP A 164 -1.78 37.37 -21.47
C ASP A 164 -0.56 36.49 -21.07
N LEU A 165 -0.16 35.66 -22.05
CA LEU A 165 0.65 34.44 -21.93
C LEU A 165 2.18 34.66 -21.80
N VAL A 166 2.81 33.79 -20.99
CA VAL A 166 4.02 32.97 -21.24
C VAL A 166 5.30 33.67 -21.77
N LEU A 167 6.35 33.70 -20.93
CA LEU A 167 7.72 33.16 -21.19
C LEU A 167 8.74 33.73 -20.18
N ARG A 168 9.47 32.85 -19.50
CA ARG A 168 10.96 32.85 -19.50
C ARG A 168 11.54 31.59 -18.86
N VAL A 169 12.36 30.92 -19.68
CA VAL A 169 13.27 29.82 -19.36
C VAL A 169 14.49 30.35 -18.58
N THR A 170 15.03 29.55 -17.66
CA THR A 170 16.50 29.48 -17.47
C THR A 170 16.94 28.10 -16.97
N GLN A 171 17.85 27.51 -17.75
CA GLN A 171 18.82 26.42 -17.50
C GLN A 171 19.38 26.34 -16.07
N ASP A 172 20.00 25.26 -15.60
CA ASP A 172 20.31 23.90 -16.07
C ASP A 172 20.68 23.18 -14.75
N ASP A 173 20.32 21.92 -14.59
CA ASP A 173 21.27 20.97 -13.98
C ASP A 173 20.88 19.54 -14.36
N LYS A 174 21.66 19.01 -15.31
CA LYS A 174 21.66 17.60 -15.66
C LYS A 174 22.43 16.83 -14.59
N SER A 175 21.78 15.88 -13.93
CA SER A 175 22.42 14.60 -13.58
C SER A 175 21.39 13.54 -13.17
N GLY A 176 20.64 13.03 -14.14
CA GLY A 176 19.94 11.75 -14.01
C GLY A 176 20.77 10.65 -14.64
N THR A 177 21.79 10.13 -13.95
CA THR A 177 22.33 8.81 -14.31
C THR A 177 21.32 7.77 -13.85
N GLY A 178 20.68 7.08 -14.80
CA GLY A 178 19.99 5.83 -14.50
C GLY A 178 21.00 4.90 -13.84
N LYS A 179 20.81 4.59 -12.55
CA LYS A 179 21.71 3.69 -11.83
C LYS A 179 21.62 2.31 -12.49
N THR A 180 22.69 1.89 -13.15
CA THR A 180 22.81 0.54 -13.72
C THR A 180 22.91 -0.46 -12.58
N ALA A 181 22.02 -1.45 -12.56
CA ALA A 181 22.12 -2.56 -11.62
C ALA A 181 23.39 -3.37 -11.90
N ARG A 182 24.13 -3.71 -10.85
CA ARG A 182 25.31 -4.59 -10.92
C ARG A 182 25.18 -5.74 -9.96
N THR A 183 25.85 -6.83 -10.30
CA THR A 183 25.81 -8.07 -9.53
C THR A 183 26.93 -8.11 -8.49
N ILE A 184 26.59 -8.45 -7.25
CA ILE A 184 27.52 -8.82 -6.19
C ILE A 184 27.43 -10.33 -5.97
N ASN A 185 28.55 -11.03 -6.07
CA ASN A 185 28.62 -12.45 -5.77
C ASN A 185 28.85 -12.70 -4.28
N ARG A 186 28.57 -13.93 -3.83
CA ARG A 186 28.99 -14.37 -2.49
C ARG A 186 30.49 -14.26 -2.32
N ARG A 187 30.93 -14.07 -1.07
CA ARG A 187 32.34 -14.15 -0.71
C ARG A 187 32.92 -15.52 -1.08
N PRO A 188 34.22 -15.61 -1.40
CA PRO A 188 34.88 -16.88 -1.74
C PRO A 188 34.65 -17.99 -0.72
N ALA A 189 34.61 -17.66 0.58
CA ALA A 189 34.35 -18.62 1.66
C ALA A 189 32.97 -19.29 1.60
N PHE A 190 31.99 -18.67 0.93
CA PHE A 190 30.61 -19.14 0.83
C PHE A 190 30.15 -19.43 -0.61
N ALA A 191 31.09 -19.43 -1.56
CA ALA A 191 30.80 -19.51 -2.99
C ALA A 191 30.08 -20.81 -3.38
N SER A 192 30.36 -21.91 -2.69
CA SER A 192 29.74 -23.23 -2.92
C SER A 192 28.75 -23.66 -1.83
N THR A 193 28.52 -22.84 -0.81
CA THR A 193 27.67 -23.21 0.33
C THR A 193 26.20 -23.24 -0.08
N GLU A 194 25.55 -24.39 -0.05
CA GLU A 194 24.09 -24.42 -0.23
C GLU A 194 23.39 -23.99 1.05
N ILE A 195 22.46 -23.03 0.94
CA ILE A 195 21.67 -22.54 2.08
C ILE A 195 20.21 -22.59 1.66
N TYR A 196 19.44 -23.40 2.38
CA TYR A 196 18.01 -23.57 2.16
C TYR A 196 17.23 -23.10 3.37
N LEU A 197 16.09 -22.45 3.12
CA LEU A 197 15.14 -22.04 4.14
C LEU A 197 13.78 -22.70 3.85
N PRO A 198 13.07 -23.15 4.91
CA PRO A 198 11.74 -23.70 4.76
C PRO A 198 10.78 -22.66 4.17
N LYS A 199 9.74 -23.13 3.48
CA LYS A 199 8.60 -22.29 3.08
C LYS A 199 7.36 -22.78 3.83
N VAL A 200 6.35 -21.93 3.93
CA VAL A 200 5.02 -22.36 4.40
C VAL A 200 4.30 -22.99 3.21
N MET A 201 4.03 -24.27 3.32
CA MET A 201 3.51 -25.11 2.23
C MET A 201 2.15 -25.66 2.61
N VAL A 202 1.26 -25.80 1.62
CA VAL A 202 0.05 -26.61 1.71
C VAL A 202 0.33 -27.99 1.11
N VAL A 203 -0.10 -29.04 1.79
CA VAL A 203 0.02 -30.43 1.36
C VAL A 203 -1.38 -31.00 1.12
N GLU A 204 -1.66 -31.27 -0.14
CA GLU A 204 -2.92 -31.86 -0.60
C GLU A 204 -2.61 -33.15 -1.38
N SER A 205 -3.20 -34.27 -0.98
CA SER A 205 -3.04 -35.56 -1.67
C SER A 205 -1.58 -36.01 -1.90
N GLY A 206 -0.66 -35.56 -1.05
CA GLY A 206 0.78 -35.89 -1.12
C GLY A 206 1.63 -34.86 -1.89
N ASP A 207 1.02 -33.92 -2.59
CA ASP A 207 1.74 -32.84 -3.28
C ASP A 207 1.83 -31.58 -2.42
N ALA A 208 3.05 -31.09 -2.25
CA ALA A 208 3.34 -29.86 -1.54
C ALA A 208 3.43 -28.68 -2.51
N ARG A 209 2.72 -27.59 -2.23
CA ARG A 209 2.83 -26.30 -2.93
C ARG A 209 2.97 -25.16 -1.94
N GLU A 210 3.52 -24.03 -2.37
CA GLU A 210 3.59 -22.84 -1.52
C GLU A 210 2.17 -22.38 -1.18
N LEU A 211 1.96 -21.96 0.07
CA LEU A 211 0.66 -21.46 0.52
C LEU A 211 0.31 -20.18 -0.23
N ASP A 212 -0.91 -20.15 -0.77
CA ASP A 212 -1.55 -18.97 -1.32
C ASP A 212 -2.65 -18.49 -0.36
N TYR A 213 -2.50 -17.26 0.14
CA TYR A 213 -3.43 -16.74 1.14
C TYR A 213 -4.87 -16.62 0.62
N GLU A 214 -5.06 -16.24 -0.63
CA GLU A 214 -6.39 -16.00 -1.20
C GLU A 214 -7.15 -17.33 -1.33
N THR A 215 -6.49 -18.35 -1.87
CA THR A 215 -7.11 -19.66 -2.10
C THR A 215 -7.17 -20.53 -0.85
N ASP A 216 -6.14 -20.54 -0.02
CA ASP A 216 -6.00 -21.56 1.03
C ASP A 216 -6.55 -21.08 2.37
N VAL A 217 -6.56 -19.76 2.58
CA VAL A 217 -6.99 -19.14 3.84
C VAL A 217 -8.27 -18.35 3.63
N LEU A 218 -8.26 -17.33 2.76
CA LEU A 218 -9.39 -16.42 2.62
C LEU A 218 -10.64 -17.12 2.07
N SER A 219 -10.49 -17.95 1.03
CA SER A 219 -11.62 -18.65 0.41
C SER A 219 -12.29 -19.68 1.34
N ALA A 220 -11.56 -20.18 2.34
CA ALA A 220 -12.02 -21.17 3.30
C ALA A 220 -12.79 -20.55 4.49
N LEU A 221 -12.79 -19.22 4.63
CA LEU A 221 -13.51 -18.55 5.72
C LEU A 221 -15.02 -18.57 5.48
N ASP A 222 -15.76 -19.19 6.40
CA ASP A 222 -17.23 -19.20 6.33
C ASP A 222 -17.83 -17.93 6.95
N TRP A 223 -18.37 -17.07 6.09
CA TRP A 223 -19.01 -15.81 6.48
C TRP A 223 -20.52 -15.92 6.75
N ARG A 224 -21.13 -17.08 6.49
CA ARG A 224 -22.58 -17.25 6.67
C ARG A 224 -22.96 -17.11 8.14
N GLY A 225 -24.05 -16.37 8.39
CA GLY A 225 -24.52 -16.11 9.75
C GLY A 225 -23.60 -15.23 10.59
N PHE A 226 -22.68 -14.48 9.96
CA PHE A 226 -21.91 -13.45 10.67
C PHE A 226 -22.86 -12.41 11.29
N ASP A 227 -22.71 -12.18 12.59
CA ASP A 227 -23.51 -11.21 13.34
C ASP A 227 -22.80 -9.84 13.37
N PRO A 228 -23.35 -8.80 12.73
CA PRO A 228 -22.75 -7.47 12.72
C PRO A 228 -23.18 -6.60 13.92
N GLN A 229 -23.82 -7.15 14.96
CA GLN A 229 -24.31 -6.36 16.10
C GLN A 229 -23.20 -5.50 16.73
N ASP A 230 -22.04 -6.10 17.04
CA ASP A 230 -20.89 -5.38 17.61
C ASP A 230 -20.36 -4.25 16.70
N ILE A 231 -20.55 -4.38 15.39
CA ILE A 231 -20.18 -3.35 14.41
C ILE A 231 -21.21 -2.23 14.45
N ALA A 232 -22.50 -2.59 14.37
CA ALA A 232 -23.59 -1.64 14.47
C ALA A 232 -23.46 -0.81 15.74
N ASP A 233 -23.15 -1.41 16.90
CA ASP A 233 -23.04 -0.73 18.19
C ASP A 233 -21.92 0.32 18.25
N ARG A 234 -20.87 0.21 17.42
CA ARG A 234 -19.79 1.21 17.32
C ARG A 234 -20.19 2.48 16.58
N VAL A 235 -21.24 2.42 15.76
CA VAL A 235 -21.73 3.60 15.03
C VAL A 235 -22.42 4.54 16.03
N PRO A 236 -21.94 5.79 16.20
CA PRO A 236 -22.50 6.71 17.18
C PRO A 236 -23.90 7.18 16.77
N GLU A 237 -24.80 7.30 17.73
CA GLU A 237 -26.15 7.83 17.47
C GLU A 237 -26.17 9.34 17.21
N ASN A 238 -25.17 10.06 17.70
CA ASN A 238 -25.01 11.51 17.55
C ASN A 238 -23.87 11.88 16.57
N ALA A 239 -23.42 10.94 15.73
CA ALA A 239 -22.41 11.23 14.72
C ALA A 239 -22.92 12.32 13.77
N GLN A 240 -22.15 13.39 13.63
CA GLN A 240 -22.25 14.30 12.51
C GLN A 240 -21.37 13.76 11.39
N ALA A 241 -21.82 13.86 10.14
CA ALA A 241 -20.96 13.56 9.01
C ALA A 241 -19.68 14.42 9.12
N ALA A 242 -18.51 13.85 8.80
CA ALA A 242 -17.32 14.66 8.63
C ALA A 242 -17.67 15.78 7.63
N GLU A 243 -17.52 17.04 8.02
CA GLU A 243 -17.80 18.18 7.15
C GLU A 243 -16.81 18.20 5.99
N SER A 244 -17.07 17.43 4.94
CA SER A 244 -16.44 17.63 3.65
C SER A 244 -17.08 18.86 3.03
N GLN A 245 -16.37 19.99 3.06
CA GLN A 245 -16.85 21.20 2.41
C GLN A 245 -16.59 21.08 0.90
N LEU A 246 -17.67 21.03 0.11
CA LEU A 246 -17.60 21.12 -1.33
C LEU A 246 -17.72 22.59 -1.72
N GLN A 247 -16.72 23.11 -2.42
CA GLN A 247 -16.78 24.47 -2.97
C GLN A 247 -16.80 24.42 -4.49
N ARG A 248 -17.74 25.17 -5.08
CA ARG A 248 -17.85 25.38 -6.52
C ARG A 248 -17.14 26.68 -6.86
N ILE A 249 -16.22 26.62 -7.82
CA ILE A 249 -15.53 27.80 -8.33
C ILE A 249 -15.96 28.01 -9.79
N ARG A 250 -16.47 29.20 -10.08
CA ARG A 250 -16.96 29.61 -11.40
C ARG A 250 -16.27 30.89 -11.87
N LEU A 251 -16.27 31.11 -13.18
CA LEU A 251 -15.88 32.39 -13.78
C LEU A 251 -17.04 33.40 -13.67
N ALA A 252 -16.75 34.62 -13.24
CA ALA A 252 -17.78 35.66 -13.10
C ALA A 252 -18.32 36.11 -14.48
N GLU A 253 -19.62 36.42 -14.56
CA GLU A 253 -20.27 36.81 -15.82
C GLU A 253 -20.32 38.33 -16.05
N ASP A 254 -20.22 39.16 -15.00
CA ASP A 254 -20.02 40.62 -15.08
C ASP A 254 -19.72 41.20 -13.68
N GLY A 255 -18.59 41.89 -13.52
CA GLY A 255 -18.18 42.54 -12.26
C GLY A 255 -16.66 42.80 -12.16
N ASP A 256 -16.23 43.55 -11.14
CA ASP A 256 -14.79 43.80 -10.85
C ASP A 256 -14.05 42.52 -10.35
N GLU A 257 -14.78 41.45 -10.00
CA GLU A 257 -14.22 40.17 -9.56
C GLU A 257 -14.21 39.13 -10.70
N LEU A 258 -13.10 38.40 -10.88
CA LEU A 258 -12.90 37.43 -11.98
C LEU A 258 -13.43 36.02 -11.67
N PHE A 259 -13.56 35.66 -10.39
CA PHE A 259 -13.95 34.32 -9.93
C PHE A 259 -14.98 34.39 -8.79
N VAL A 260 -16.01 33.53 -8.86
CA VAL A 260 -17.03 33.39 -7.81
C VAL A 260 -16.90 32.00 -7.18
N GLY A 261 -16.57 31.97 -5.88
CA GLY A 261 -16.58 30.76 -5.08
C GLY A 261 -17.87 30.66 -4.28
N GLU A 262 -18.68 29.64 -4.52
CA GLU A 262 -19.89 29.36 -3.74
C GLU A 262 -19.64 28.13 -2.86
N THR A 263 -19.84 28.28 -1.55
CA THR A 263 -19.93 27.12 -0.65
C THR A 263 -21.28 26.49 -0.88
N VAL A 264 -21.29 25.37 -1.60
CA VAL A 264 -22.50 24.57 -1.71
C VAL A 264 -22.63 23.81 -0.41
N ALA A 265 -23.69 24.08 0.34
CA ALA A 265 -24.03 23.27 1.50
C ALA A 265 -24.01 21.80 1.07
N ALA A 266 -23.26 20.99 1.84
CA ALA A 266 -22.95 19.58 1.64
C ALA A 266 -23.91 18.84 0.69
N ASN A 267 -23.37 18.19 -0.35
CA ASN A 267 -24.06 17.33 -1.31
C ASN A 267 -25.39 16.77 -0.76
N ALA A 268 -26.50 17.43 -1.09
CA ALA A 268 -27.83 16.88 -0.88
C ALA A 268 -28.12 15.72 -1.85
N GLU A 269 -27.31 15.58 -2.91
CA GLU A 269 -27.39 14.48 -3.85
C GLU A 269 -26.55 13.30 -3.34
N ILE A 270 -27.25 12.19 -3.04
CA ILE A 270 -26.79 10.93 -2.40
C ILE A 270 -26.89 10.93 -0.86
N LEU A 271 -28.07 11.26 -0.32
CA LEU A 271 -28.47 10.99 1.07
C LEU A 271 -29.08 9.59 1.28
N ALA A 272 -28.93 8.66 0.34
CA ALA A 272 -29.44 7.30 0.47
C ALA A 272 -28.28 6.33 0.67
N PHE A 273 -28.37 5.49 1.71
CA PHE A 273 -27.45 4.38 1.89
C PHE A 273 -27.61 3.41 0.72
N ASP A 274 -26.57 3.25 -0.10
CA ASP A 274 -26.54 2.25 -1.17
C ASP A 274 -25.93 0.95 -0.65
N PRO A 275 -26.74 -0.10 -0.41
CA PRO A 275 -26.19 -1.35 0.08
C PRO A 275 -25.45 -2.13 -1.01
N ALA A 276 -25.63 -1.83 -2.30
CA ALA A 276 -24.80 -2.44 -3.36
C ALA A 276 -23.38 -1.85 -3.34
N HIS A 277 -23.25 -0.54 -3.16
CA HIS A 277 -21.97 0.10 -2.91
C HIS A 277 -21.29 -0.47 -1.65
N ALA A 278 -22.02 -0.58 -0.53
CA ALA A 278 -21.47 -1.15 0.70
C ALA A 278 -20.95 -2.60 0.53
N VAL A 279 -21.69 -3.46 -0.19
CA VAL A 279 -21.24 -4.83 -0.50
C VAL A 279 -19.94 -4.84 -1.30
N ARG A 280 -19.83 -3.94 -2.28
CA ARG A 280 -18.63 -3.79 -3.11
C ARG A 280 -17.45 -3.27 -2.31
N MET A 281 -17.71 -2.37 -1.36
CA MET A 281 -16.73 -1.88 -0.40
C MET A 281 -16.30 -2.92 0.63
N ILE A 282 -16.77 -4.16 0.62
CA ILE A 282 -16.28 -5.23 1.52
C ILE A 282 -15.84 -6.48 0.76
N SER A 283 -15.85 -6.48 -0.57
CA SER A 283 -15.66 -7.69 -1.38
C SER A 283 -14.27 -8.30 -1.30
N ASP A 284 -13.26 -7.52 -0.94
CA ASP A 284 -11.90 -7.99 -0.67
C ASP A 284 -11.77 -8.69 0.71
N ILE A 285 -12.76 -8.53 1.59
CA ILE A 285 -12.82 -9.17 2.91
C ILE A 285 -13.80 -10.34 2.90
N VAL A 286 -14.96 -10.14 2.25
CA VAL A 286 -16.04 -11.12 2.08
C VAL A 286 -16.22 -11.37 0.57
N PRO A 287 -15.49 -12.33 -0.03
CA PRO A 287 -15.47 -12.51 -1.48
C PRO A 287 -16.82 -12.88 -2.09
N ASN A 288 -17.70 -13.53 -1.33
CA ASN A 288 -19.03 -13.89 -1.81
C ASN A 288 -20.00 -12.70 -1.69
N PRO A 289 -20.46 -12.09 -2.80
CA PRO A 289 -21.29 -10.90 -2.77
C PRO A 289 -22.70 -11.15 -2.20
N PHE A 290 -23.21 -12.39 -2.26
CA PHE A 290 -24.50 -12.73 -1.67
C PHE A 290 -24.41 -12.76 -0.15
N VAL A 291 -23.34 -13.34 0.39
CA VAL A 291 -23.08 -13.30 1.85
C VAL A 291 -22.75 -11.88 2.30
N GLY A 292 -21.97 -11.13 1.51
CA GLY A 292 -21.74 -9.71 1.75
C GLY A 292 -23.07 -8.93 1.82
N ARG A 293 -24.02 -9.22 0.93
CA ARG A 293 -25.36 -8.60 0.93
C ARG A 293 -26.16 -8.95 2.18
N GLU A 294 -26.09 -10.19 2.65
CA GLU A 294 -26.72 -10.61 3.91
C GLU A 294 -26.14 -9.85 5.10
N ILE A 295 -24.80 -9.74 5.18
CA ILE A 295 -24.10 -9.01 6.25
C ILE A 295 -24.46 -7.53 6.24
N VAL A 296 -24.43 -6.88 5.07
CA VAL A 296 -24.82 -5.47 4.93
C VAL A 296 -26.29 -5.29 5.32
N GLY A 297 -27.18 -6.19 4.90
CA GLY A 297 -28.59 -6.17 5.28
C GLY A 297 -28.79 -6.31 6.79
N ALA A 298 -28.09 -7.23 7.43
CA ALA A 298 -28.12 -7.42 8.88
C ALA A 298 -27.55 -6.20 9.63
N THR A 299 -26.51 -5.56 9.09
CA THR A 299 -25.93 -4.33 9.66
C THR A 299 -26.95 -3.18 9.63
N VAL A 300 -27.62 -2.98 8.49
CA VAL A 300 -28.70 -1.98 8.35
C VAL A 300 -29.87 -2.30 9.28
N ALA A 301 -30.25 -3.57 9.41
CA ALA A 301 -31.32 -3.98 10.32
C ALA A 301 -30.98 -3.68 11.79
N ALA A 302 -29.75 -3.96 12.21
CA ALA A 302 -29.27 -3.65 13.56
C ALA A 302 -29.25 -2.13 13.83
N LEU A 303 -28.78 -1.32 12.87
CA LEU A 303 -28.82 0.13 12.97
C LEU A 303 -30.26 0.68 13.02
N ARG A 304 -31.18 0.13 12.24
CA ARG A 304 -32.60 0.49 12.30
C ARG A 304 -33.23 0.14 13.64
N ALA A 305 -32.87 -1.00 14.24
CA ALA A 305 -33.30 -1.34 15.59
C ALA A 305 -32.80 -0.34 16.65
N ARG A 306 -31.66 0.33 16.38
CA ARG A 306 -31.12 1.44 17.18
C ARG A 306 -31.70 2.82 16.80
N GLY A 307 -32.71 2.88 15.94
CA GLY A 307 -33.40 4.13 15.59
C GLY A 307 -32.76 4.94 14.46
N PHE A 308 -31.91 4.33 13.62
CA PHE A 308 -31.39 4.99 12.42
C PHE A 308 -32.41 4.90 11.29
N ASP A 309 -32.94 6.04 10.86
CA ASP A 309 -33.82 6.14 9.69
C ASP A 309 -33.02 6.21 8.37
N ASP A 310 -33.71 6.20 7.23
CA ASP A 310 -33.06 6.19 5.92
C ASP A 310 -32.19 7.44 5.67
N ALA A 311 -32.62 8.59 6.21
CA ALA A 311 -31.86 9.83 6.11
C ALA A 311 -30.54 9.75 6.89
N LYS A 312 -30.58 9.23 8.12
CA LYS A 312 -29.39 9.04 8.96
C LYS A 312 -28.47 7.97 8.42
N LEU A 313 -29.01 6.88 7.87
CA LEU A 313 -28.22 5.83 7.22
C LEU A 313 -27.45 6.37 6.01
N GLY A 314 -28.08 7.21 5.18
CA GLY A 314 -27.39 7.85 4.07
C GLY A 314 -26.36 8.88 4.51
N LEU A 315 -26.71 9.74 5.48
CA LEU A 315 -25.79 10.73 6.05
C LEU A 315 -24.51 10.09 6.62
N LEU A 316 -24.63 8.91 7.22
CA LEU A 316 -23.53 8.16 7.85
C LEU A 316 -23.02 7.02 6.99
N ALA A 317 -23.35 6.95 5.69
CA ALA A 317 -23.02 5.81 4.84
C ALA A 317 -21.52 5.49 4.85
N SER A 318 -20.66 6.50 4.72
CA SER A 318 -19.20 6.33 4.75
C SER A 318 -18.71 5.75 6.09
N LEU A 319 -19.21 6.29 7.22
CA LEU A 319 -18.86 5.82 8.56
C LEU A 319 -19.34 4.38 8.78
N ILE A 320 -20.57 4.06 8.36
CA ILE A 320 -21.13 2.71 8.46
C ILE A 320 -20.27 1.72 7.66
N VAL A 321 -19.89 2.06 6.43
CA VAL A 321 -19.01 1.22 5.60
C VAL A 321 -17.63 1.08 6.23
N GLU A 322 -17.07 2.15 6.79
CA GLU A 322 -15.78 2.13 7.49
C GLU A 322 -15.80 1.20 8.71
N GLU A 323 -16.79 1.35 9.59
CA GLU A 323 -16.92 0.49 10.78
C GLU A 323 -17.20 -0.96 10.37
N LEU A 324 -18.00 -1.18 9.33
CA LEU A 324 -18.23 -2.51 8.77
C LEU A 324 -16.94 -3.15 8.28
N ARG A 325 -16.13 -2.42 7.50
CA ARG A 325 -14.81 -2.90 7.05
C ARG A 325 -13.90 -3.22 8.24
N LYS A 326 -13.76 -2.32 9.21
CA LYS A 326 -12.92 -2.55 10.40
C LYS A 326 -13.34 -3.80 11.17
N GLY A 327 -14.65 -3.98 11.39
CA GLY A 327 -15.18 -5.15 12.08
C GLY A 327 -14.97 -6.45 11.31
N LEU A 328 -15.22 -6.44 10.00
CA LEU A 328 -14.98 -7.60 9.14
C LEU A 328 -13.49 -7.94 9.01
N GLU A 329 -12.60 -6.95 8.94
CA GLU A 329 -11.15 -7.18 8.92
C GLU A 329 -10.67 -7.83 10.22
N ALA A 330 -11.18 -7.38 11.37
CA ALA A 330 -10.88 -7.99 12.66
C ALA A 330 -11.38 -9.45 12.71
N ALA A 331 -12.62 -9.70 12.28
CA ALA A 331 -13.20 -11.05 12.24
C ALA A 331 -12.45 -11.97 11.25
N ARG A 332 -12.08 -11.45 10.07
CA ARG A 332 -11.28 -12.17 9.08
C ARG A 332 -9.96 -12.60 9.68
N ASN A 333 -9.24 -11.67 10.31
CA ASN A 333 -7.92 -11.95 10.89
C ASN A 333 -8.01 -13.05 11.95
N ALA A 334 -8.99 -12.98 12.86
CA ALA A 334 -9.18 -13.98 13.90
C ALA A 334 -9.55 -15.37 13.33
N ARG A 335 -10.43 -15.42 12.33
CA ARG A 335 -10.84 -16.68 11.68
C ARG A 335 -9.72 -17.28 10.84
N ALA A 336 -8.98 -16.45 10.10
CA ALA A 336 -7.83 -16.86 9.31
C ALA A 336 -6.73 -17.46 10.20
N GLU A 337 -6.46 -16.84 11.35
CA GLU A 337 -5.53 -17.37 12.34
C GLU A 337 -5.98 -18.74 12.87
N ALA A 338 -7.24 -18.85 13.30
CA ALA A 338 -7.79 -20.09 13.84
C ALA A 338 -7.74 -21.22 12.79
N LEU A 339 -8.12 -20.92 11.55
CA LEU A 339 -8.02 -21.86 10.42
C LEU A 339 -6.56 -22.28 10.22
N PHE A 340 -5.65 -21.31 10.04
CA PHE A 340 -4.25 -21.59 9.78
C PHE A 340 -3.62 -22.49 10.86
N LYS A 341 -3.86 -22.18 12.14
CA LYS A 341 -3.37 -22.99 13.27
C LYS A 341 -3.98 -24.40 13.26
N ALA A 342 -5.27 -24.54 12.95
CA ALA A 342 -5.92 -25.85 12.84
C ALA A 342 -5.38 -26.67 11.66
N GLU A 343 -5.12 -26.04 10.52
CA GLU A 343 -4.54 -26.67 9.34
C GLU A 343 -3.08 -27.10 9.55
N VAL A 344 -2.31 -26.33 10.34
CA VAL A 344 -0.97 -26.73 10.80
C VAL A 344 -1.06 -27.95 11.72
N ALA A 345 -1.95 -27.92 12.71
CA ALA A 345 -2.17 -29.06 13.60
C ALA A 345 -2.64 -30.33 12.86
N ALA A 346 -3.39 -30.16 11.77
CA ALA A 346 -3.82 -31.25 10.89
C ALA A 346 -2.73 -31.71 9.91
N GLY A 347 -1.57 -31.04 9.87
CA GLY A 347 -0.47 -31.34 8.96
C GLY A 347 -0.71 -30.97 7.50
N ARG A 348 -1.80 -30.23 7.19
CA ARG A 348 -2.11 -29.75 5.84
C ARG A 348 -1.33 -28.50 5.51
N ILE A 349 -1.12 -27.59 6.47
CA ILE A 349 -0.11 -26.53 6.35
C ILE A 349 1.15 -26.99 7.07
N GLN A 350 2.30 -26.86 6.41
CA GLN A 350 3.58 -27.34 6.92
C GLN A 350 4.65 -26.26 6.78
N PHE A 351 5.48 -26.11 7.81
CA PHE A 351 6.68 -25.29 7.78
C PHE A 351 7.88 -26.19 8.11
N ARG A 352 8.56 -26.69 7.07
CA ARG A 352 9.62 -27.68 7.24
C ARG A 352 10.68 -27.59 6.17
N LEU A 353 11.88 -28.06 6.49
CA LEU A 353 12.93 -28.23 5.49
C LEU A 353 12.71 -29.56 4.76
N ARG A 354 12.49 -29.48 3.44
CA ARG A 354 12.04 -30.59 2.59
C ARG A 354 13.15 -31.19 1.73
N LEU A 355 13.01 -32.46 1.35
CA LEU A 355 13.90 -33.11 0.37
C LEU A 355 13.42 -32.99 -1.08
N ASP A 356 12.17 -32.61 -1.28
CA ASP A 356 11.52 -32.53 -2.59
C ASP A 356 11.96 -31.32 -3.44
N GLY A 357 13.00 -30.59 -3.02
CA GLY A 357 13.52 -29.42 -3.72
C GLY A 357 12.66 -28.15 -3.59
N ARG A 358 11.58 -28.15 -2.81
CA ARG A 358 10.64 -27.01 -2.71
C ARG A 358 11.00 -25.99 -1.62
N ASN A 359 12.19 -26.08 -1.05
CA ASN A 359 12.71 -25.05 -0.13
C ASN A 359 13.07 -23.77 -0.88
N TRP A 360 13.09 -22.64 -0.17
CA TRP A 360 13.72 -21.43 -0.71
C TRP A 360 15.24 -21.60 -0.68
N ARG A 361 15.92 -21.30 -1.78
CA ARG A 361 17.38 -21.37 -1.89
C ARG A 361 17.95 -19.96 -1.86
N MET A 362 18.89 -19.72 -0.94
CA MET A 362 19.62 -18.46 -0.87
C MET A 362 20.33 -18.21 -2.20
N PRO A 363 20.25 -17.01 -2.79
CA PRO A 363 20.88 -16.75 -4.08
C PRO A 363 22.41 -16.78 -3.96
N PHE A 364 23.10 -17.05 -5.06
CA PHE A 364 24.57 -17.00 -5.15
C PHE A 364 25.11 -15.61 -5.49
N SER A 365 24.21 -14.72 -5.91
CA SER A 365 24.48 -13.32 -6.19
C SER A 365 23.29 -12.44 -5.82
N ILE A 366 23.54 -11.16 -5.57
CA ILE A 366 22.52 -10.13 -5.37
C ILE A 366 22.75 -8.99 -6.35
N GLU A 367 21.74 -8.18 -6.57
CA GLU A 367 21.86 -6.95 -7.35
C GLU A 367 21.97 -5.74 -6.44
N THR A 368 22.79 -4.77 -6.85
CA THR A 368 22.88 -3.45 -6.22
C THR A 368 22.89 -2.36 -7.28
N THR A 369 22.33 -1.21 -6.94
CA THR A 369 22.40 0.01 -7.75
C THR A 369 23.49 0.97 -7.27
N GLU A 370 24.15 0.67 -6.15
CA GLU A 370 25.20 1.54 -5.62
C GLU A 370 26.44 1.49 -6.51
N PRO A 371 27.15 2.62 -6.72
CA PRO A 371 28.39 2.61 -7.49
C PRO A 371 29.50 1.85 -6.73
N GLU A 372 30.52 1.37 -7.44
CA GLU A 372 31.61 0.57 -6.83
C GLU A 372 32.33 1.32 -5.70
N ASN A 373 32.49 2.63 -5.85
CA ASN A 373 33.13 3.53 -4.89
C ASN A 373 32.17 4.10 -3.83
N ALA A 374 30.91 3.64 -3.79
CA ALA A 374 29.99 4.04 -2.72
C ALA A 374 30.54 3.63 -1.35
N ARG A 375 30.08 4.36 -0.33
CA ARG A 375 30.54 4.15 1.04
C ARG A 375 30.10 2.77 1.55
N GLN A 376 31.08 1.96 1.89
CA GLN A 376 30.86 0.61 2.43
C GLN A 376 30.64 0.67 3.93
N LEU A 377 29.79 -0.21 4.44
CA LEU A 377 29.59 -0.39 5.87
C LEU A 377 30.84 -1.05 6.47
N LEU A 378 31.39 -0.42 7.49
CA LEU A 378 32.61 -0.87 8.18
C LEU A 378 32.25 -1.63 9.45
N ASN A 379 33.11 -2.57 9.85
CA ASN A 379 33.01 -3.29 11.11
C ASN A 379 33.36 -2.39 12.31
N ARG A 380 33.21 -2.91 13.55
CA ARG A 380 33.49 -2.17 14.79
C ARG A 380 34.93 -1.65 14.90
N ALA A 381 35.89 -2.26 14.20
CA ALA A 381 37.30 -1.86 14.20
C ALA A 381 37.64 -0.86 13.07
N GLY A 382 36.65 -0.42 12.28
CA GLY A 382 36.86 0.45 11.12
C GLY A 382 37.41 -0.27 9.88
N GLY A 383 37.46 -1.60 9.89
CA GLY A 383 37.81 -2.44 8.74
C GLY A 383 36.57 -2.89 7.96
N PRO A 384 36.74 -3.66 6.87
CA PRO A 384 35.62 -4.24 6.15
C PRO A 384 34.87 -5.27 7.01
N LEU A 385 33.57 -5.41 6.78
CA LEU A 385 32.80 -6.53 7.33
C LEU A 385 33.40 -7.87 6.85
N GLU A 386 33.31 -8.92 7.67
CA GLU A 386 33.99 -10.19 7.42
C GLU A 386 33.02 -11.37 7.23
N LYS A 387 31.85 -11.33 7.86
CA LYS A 387 30.91 -12.46 7.97
C LYS A 387 29.64 -12.31 7.14
N SER A 388 29.48 -11.19 6.43
CA SER A 388 28.39 -11.03 5.47
C SER A 388 28.53 -12.04 4.33
N LEU A 389 27.43 -12.68 3.88
CA LEU A 389 27.49 -13.61 2.74
C LEU A 389 27.95 -12.94 1.45
N PHE A 390 27.54 -11.69 1.24
CA PHE A 390 27.87 -10.86 0.08
C PHE A 390 28.79 -9.72 0.50
N ALA A 391 29.68 -9.32 -0.40
CA ALA A 391 30.61 -8.22 -0.18
C ALA A 391 30.91 -7.49 -1.48
N PRO A 392 31.02 -6.15 -1.44
CA PRO A 392 30.87 -5.29 -0.27
C PRO A 392 29.40 -5.05 0.14
N VAL A 393 29.17 -4.58 1.37
CA VAL A 393 27.85 -4.11 1.86
C VAL A 393 27.89 -2.59 1.93
N TYR A 394 26.90 -1.89 1.37
CA TYR A 394 26.90 -0.43 1.29
C TYR A 394 26.07 0.21 2.39
N GLU A 395 26.57 1.31 2.98
CA GLU A 395 25.84 2.00 4.06
C GLU A 395 24.45 2.45 3.60
N ASN A 396 24.33 2.97 2.37
CA ASN A 396 23.07 3.49 1.82
C ASN A 396 21.99 2.42 1.61
N GLU A 397 22.38 1.15 1.57
CA GLU A 397 21.41 0.07 1.44
C GLU A 397 20.71 -0.20 2.77
N LEU A 398 21.34 0.13 3.91
CA LEU A 398 20.82 -0.11 5.25
C LEU A 398 20.40 1.21 5.92
N ASN A 399 19.31 1.17 6.69
CA ASN A 399 18.97 2.28 7.58
C ASN A 399 19.94 2.36 8.79
N SER A 400 19.87 3.42 9.60
CA SER A 400 20.79 3.60 10.75
C SER A 400 20.79 2.41 11.71
N ASP A 401 19.62 1.86 12.01
CA ASP A 401 19.45 0.83 13.02
C ASP A 401 19.88 -0.54 12.47
N GLU A 402 19.56 -0.81 11.21
CA GLU A 402 20.04 -1.97 10.46
C GLU A 402 21.57 -2.00 10.38
N ARG A 403 22.23 -0.85 10.22
CA ARG A 403 23.71 -0.77 10.23
C ARG A 403 24.27 -1.22 11.58
N ASP A 404 23.68 -0.75 12.68
CA ASP A 404 24.12 -1.12 14.01
C ASP A 404 23.95 -2.63 14.27
N VAL A 405 22.84 -3.22 13.84
CA VAL A 405 22.59 -4.67 13.94
C VAL A 405 23.57 -5.46 13.07
N ALA A 406 23.80 -5.04 11.83
CA ALA A 406 24.75 -5.67 10.91
C ALA A 406 26.19 -5.67 11.47
N VAL A 407 26.66 -4.50 11.94
CA VAL A 407 27.98 -4.34 12.56
C VAL A 407 28.07 -5.14 13.86
N TYR A 408 26.97 -5.26 14.59
CA TYR A 408 26.93 -6.10 15.78
C TYR A 408 27.11 -7.56 15.42
N LEU A 409 26.24 -8.11 14.57
CA LEU A 409 26.28 -9.50 14.10
C LEU A 409 27.68 -9.87 13.58
N ASP A 410 28.28 -9.04 12.73
CA ASP A 410 29.59 -9.30 12.13
C ASP A 410 30.72 -9.47 13.17
N GLY A 411 30.60 -8.80 14.32
CA GLY A 411 31.57 -8.87 15.42
C GLY A 411 31.46 -10.13 16.29
N GLU A 412 30.38 -10.92 16.18
CA GLU A 412 30.06 -11.98 17.15
C GLU A 412 30.73 -13.30 16.82
N LYS A 413 31.50 -13.85 17.77
CA LYS A 413 32.38 -15.01 17.53
C LYS A 413 31.64 -16.27 17.08
N THR A 414 30.45 -16.50 17.62
CA THR A 414 29.62 -17.68 17.32
C THR A 414 28.88 -17.55 15.98
N LEU A 415 28.91 -16.37 15.36
CA LEU A 415 28.29 -16.14 14.07
C LEU A 415 29.14 -16.77 12.95
N ALA A 416 28.51 -17.64 12.15
CA ALA A 416 29.11 -18.22 10.96
C ALA A 416 28.97 -17.29 9.74
N TRP A 417 27.77 -16.76 9.53
CA TRP A 417 27.48 -15.78 8.47
C TRP A 417 26.19 -15.02 8.75
N TRP A 418 26.03 -13.86 8.10
CA TRP A 418 24.77 -13.12 8.05
C TRP A 418 24.48 -12.59 6.65
N HIS A 419 23.21 -12.32 6.38
CA HIS A 419 22.70 -11.75 5.15
C HIS A 419 21.58 -10.78 5.46
N ARG A 420 21.59 -9.63 4.80
CA ARG A 420 20.45 -8.71 4.81
C ARG A 420 19.45 -9.14 3.75
N ASN A 421 18.27 -9.52 4.18
CA ASN A 421 17.22 -9.96 3.29
C ASN A 421 16.51 -8.77 2.65
N VAL A 422 16.35 -8.81 1.32
CA VAL A 422 15.71 -7.74 0.57
C VAL A 422 14.22 -8.04 0.47
N ALA A 423 13.40 -7.18 1.07
CA ALA A 423 11.95 -7.35 1.11
C ALA A 423 11.35 -7.49 -0.31
N ARG A 424 10.34 -8.35 -0.43
CA ARG A 424 9.58 -8.65 -1.66
C ARG A 424 10.35 -9.31 -2.81
N THR A 425 11.68 -9.34 -2.77
CA THR A 425 12.50 -9.99 -3.81
C THR A 425 13.15 -11.28 -3.33
N GLN A 426 13.44 -11.38 -2.03
CA GLN A 426 14.12 -12.53 -1.44
C GLN A 426 13.18 -13.34 -0.54
N TYR A 427 13.65 -13.79 0.62
CA TYR A 427 12.93 -14.73 1.46
C TYR A 427 11.75 -14.04 2.15
N GLY A 428 10.56 -14.61 1.98
CA GLY A 428 9.33 -14.13 2.60
C GLY A 428 8.55 -15.30 3.20
N ILE A 429 7.97 -15.07 4.37
CA ILE A 429 7.20 -16.04 5.13
C ILE A 429 5.72 -15.68 5.01
N GLN A 430 4.93 -16.61 4.49
CA GLN A 430 3.48 -16.46 4.41
C GLN A 430 2.83 -16.93 5.72
N GLY A 431 2.14 -16.03 6.40
CA GLY A 431 1.30 -16.36 7.57
C GLY A 431 -0.19 -16.38 7.23
N TRP A 432 -1.03 -16.14 8.23
CA TRP A 432 -2.48 -16.05 8.10
C TRP A 432 -3.00 -14.65 7.75
N LYS A 433 -2.15 -13.75 7.25
CA LYS A 433 -2.55 -12.49 6.62
C LYS A 433 -2.02 -12.41 5.19
N LYS A 434 -2.69 -11.63 4.35
CA LYS A 434 -2.35 -11.42 2.93
C LYS A 434 -0.89 -11.02 2.69
N ALA A 435 -0.34 -10.14 3.53
CA ALA A 435 1.04 -9.71 3.38
C ALA A 435 2.02 -10.74 3.97
N LYS A 436 3.01 -11.15 3.15
CA LYS A 436 4.16 -11.93 3.63
C LYS A 436 5.03 -11.11 4.58
N ILE A 437 5.59 -11.79 5.56
CA ILE A 437 6.61 -11.25 6.46
C ILE A 437 7.96 -11.38 5.75
N TYR A 438 8.70 -10.28 5.62
CA TYR A 438 10.03 -10.27 5.04
C TYR A 438 11.03 -9.85 6.12
N PRO A 439 11.65 -10.81 6.84
CA PRO A 439 12.64 -10.51 7.87
C PRO A 439 13.76 -9.65 7.30
N ASP A 440 14.39 -8.80 8.12
CA ASP A 440 15.47 -7.91 7.66
C ASP A 440 16.81 -8.65 7.57
N PHE A 441 17.06 -9.59 8.48
CA PHE A 441 18.30 -10.36 8.54
C PHE A 441 18.05 -11.86 8.57
N ILE A 442 18.95 -12.59 7.93
CA ILE A 442 19.03 -14.05 7.98
C ILE A 442 20.46 -14.36 8.38
N PHE A 443 20.67 -15.13 9.45
CA PHE A 443 22.01 -15.39 9.94
C PHE A 443 22.14 -16.79 10.51
N ALA A 444 23.34 -17.34 10.46
CA ALA A 444 23.64 -18.65 11.03
C ALA A 444 24.63 -18.54 12.16
N VAL A 445 24.33 -19.26 13.23
CA VAL A 445 25.14 -19.36 14.44
C VAL A 445 25.63 -20.79 14.57
N GLN A 446 26.90 -20.93 14.94
CA GLN A 446 27.53 -22.20 15.21
C GLN A 446 28.36 -22.05 16.48
N ARG A 447 27.87 -22.64 17.58
CA ARG A 447 28.61 -22.72 18.84
C ARG A 447 29.41 -24.03 18.87
N ASP A 448 30.54 -24.03 19.57
CA ASP A 448 31.41 -25.20 19.66
C ASP A 448 30.65 -26.41 20.23
N GLY A 449 30.51 -27.47 19.42
CA GLY A 449 29.81 -28.70 19.79
C GLY A 449 28.28 -28.67 19.65
N GLU A 450 27.69 -27.55 19.20
CA GLU A 450 26.26 -27.45 18.91
C GLU A 450 25.98 -27.50 17.41
N ALA A 451 24.77 -27.94 17.05
CA ALA A 451 24.31 -27.89 15.67
C ALA A 451 24.10 -26.44 15.20
N LYS A 452 24.27 -26.21 13.91
CA LYS A 452 24.11 -24.88 13.30
C LYS A 452 22.65 -24.43 13.43
N ARG A 453 22.42 -23.22 13.93
CA ARG A 453 21.09 -22.61 13.99
C ARG A 453 21.00 -21.49 12.97
N ILE A 454 20.00 -21.55 12.09
CA ILE A 454 19.66 -20.44 11.20
C ILE A 454 18.53 -19.65 11.86
N THR A 455 18.73 -18.34 11.97
CA THR A 455 17.74 -17.43 12.54
C THR A 455 17.34 -16.40 11.48
N VAL A 456 16.04 -16.19 11.33
CA VAL A 456 15.50 -15.03 10.62
C VAL A 456 15.06 -13.99 11.64
N LEU A 457 15.47 -12.74 11.41
CA LEU A 457 15.29 -11.64 12.34
C LEU A 457 14.57 -10.50 11.65
N GLU A 458 13.38 -10.18 12.15
CA GLU A 458 12.70 -8.91 11.87
C GLU A 458 13.13 -7.89 12.92
N THR A 459 13.62 -6.75 12.43
CA THR A 459 14.03 -5.59 13.21
C THR A 459 12.98 -4.48 13.10
N LYS A 460 12.49 -3.96 14.23
CA LYS A 460 11.40 -2.97 14.22
C LYS A 460 11.73 -1.71 14.99
N GLY A 461 11.56 -0.55 14.34
CA GLY A 461 11.70 0.76 14.99
C GLY A 461 10.68 0.98 16.11
N ASP A 462 11.12 1.64 17.19
CA ASP A 462 10.38 1.70 18.46
C ASP A 462 9.05 2.46 18.42
N GLN A 463 8.80 3.28 17.40
CA GLN A 463 7.55 4.04 17.24
C GLN A 463 6.40 3.24 16.62
N LEU A 464 6.60 1.94 16.36
CA LEU A 464 5.70 1.12 15.54
C LEU A 464 5.15 -0.11 16.27
N ASP A 465 5.04 -0.08 17.60
CA ASP A 465 4.38 -1.14 18.36
C ASP A 465 2.85 -1.05 18.14
N ASN A 466 2.35 -1.88 17.22
CA ASN A 466 0.97 -1.90 16.77
C ASN A 466 0.49 -3.35 16.52
N LEU A 467 -0.75 -3.51 16.05
CA LEU A 467 -1.34 -4.81 15.73
C LEU A 467 -0.58 -5.61 14.65
N ASP A 468 0.22 -4.96 13.80
CA ASP A 468 1.08 -5.65 12.82
C ASP A 468 2.28 -6.30 13.51
N THR A 469 2.91 -5.60 14.44
CA THR A 469 4.05 -6.11 15.22
C THR A 469 3.66 -7.34 16.05
N ALA A 470 2.49 -7.30 16.71
CA ALA A 470 1.97 -8.45 17.44
C ALA A 470 1.77 -9.67 16.53
N TYR A 471 1.13 -9.47 15.38
CA TYR A 471 0.93 -10.53 14.38
C TYR A 471 2.24 -11.14 13.87
N LYS A 472 3.23 -10.31 13.51
CA LYS A 472 4.52 -10.80 13.00
C LYS A 472 5.22 -11.65 14.06
N ARG A 473 5.26 -11.16 15.31
CA ARG A 473 5.88 -11.88 16.43
C ARG A 473 5.21 -13.23 16.67
N GLU A 474 3.89 -13.25 16.70
CA GLU A 474 3.12 -14.47 16.93
C GLU A 474 3.30 -15.47 15.78
N THR A 475 3.25 -15.01 14.53
CA THR A 475 3.45 -15.86 13.34
C THR A 475 4.84 -16.49 13.36
N LEU A 476 5.89 -15.70 13.62
CA LEU A 476 7.26 -16.20 13.67
C LEU A 476 7.47 -17.19 14.83
N SER A 477 6.91 -16.90 16.02
CA SER A 477 6.97 -17.82 17.16
C SER A 477 6.25 -19.14 16.85
N PHE A 478 5.01 -19.06 16.37
CA PHE A 478 4.19 -20.23 16.07
C PHE A 478 4.83 -21.13 15.01
N LEU A 479 5.34 -20.55 13.94
CA LEU A 479 6.04 -21.31 12.89
C LEU A 479 7.35 -21.92 13.41
N SER A 480 8.09 -21.23 14.28
CA SER A 480 9.31 -21.77 14.89
C SER A 480 9.02 -22.96 15.80
N GLU A 481 7.92 -22.90 16.57
CA GLU A 481 7.47 -24.00 17.44
C GLU A 481 7.00 -25.23 16.65
N HIS A 482 6.48 -25.02 15.44
CA HIS A 482 5.98 -26.08 14.55
C HIS A 482 6.95 -26.39 13.39
N PHE A 483 8.20 -25.96 13.50
CA PHE A 483 9.22 -26.26 12.50
C PHE A 483 9.63 -27.74 12.58
N GLU A 484 9.64 -28.42 11.43
CA GLU A 484 10.05 -29.82 11.32
C GLU A 484 11.11 -30.02 10.22
N TRP A 485 11.79 -31.17 10.30
CA TRP A 485 12.56 -31.71 9.17
C TRP A 485 11.72 -32.77 8.48
N ASP A 486 11.85 -32.88 7.16
CA ASP A 486 11.20 -33.97 6.43
C ASP A 486 11.75 -35.33 6.90
N GLU A 487 10.86 -36.27 7.22
CA GLU A 487 11.21 -37.61 7.69
C GLU A 487 11.25 -38.64 6.56
N ALA A 488 10.80 -38.26 5.34
CA ALA A 488 10.76 -39.16 4.21
C ALA A 488 12.18 -39.49 3.72
N THR A 489 12.57 -40.77 3.73
CA THR A 489 13.75 -41.26 3.03
C THR A 489 13.36 -41.50 1.56
N PRO A 490 13.82 -40.71 0.58
CA PRO A 490 13.53 -40.99 -0.81
C PRO A 490 14.25 -42.29 -1.19
N VAL A 491 13.53 -43.22 -1.81
CA VAL A 491 14.16 -44.42 -2.38
C VAL A 491 14.98 -43.98 -3.59
N GLY A 492 16.31 -43.92 -3.43
CA GLY A 492 17.26 -43.92 -4.55
C GLY A 492 18.09 -42.66 -4.77
N GLU A 493 17.78 -41.49 -4.20
CA GLU A 493 18.61 -40.29 -4.37
C GLU A 493 18.63 -39.42 -3.09
N LEU A 494 19.84 -39.22 -2.54
CA LEU A 494 20.23 -38.34 -1.43
C LEU A 494 19.52 -38.54 -0.07
N GLU A 495 20.26 -39.12 0.88
CA GLU A 495 19.90 -39.14 2.31
C GLU A 495 20.12 -37.75 2.92
N LEU A 496 19.12 -37.22 3.62
CA LEU A 496 19.29 -36.04 4.46
C LEU A 496 20.04 -36.48 5.73
N VAL A 497 21.34 -36.23 5.78
CA VAL A 497 22.10 -36.42 7.02
C VAL A 497 21.64 -35.34 8.00
N LYS A 498 20.76 -35.71 8.94
CA LYS A 498 20.26 -34.84 10.00
C LYS A 498 21.42 -34.41 10.89
N HIS A 499 22.00 -33.25 10.62
CA HIS A 499 23.07 -32.66 11.44
C HIS A 499 22.55 -31.91 12.69
N GLY A 500 21.24 -32.03 12.99
CA GLY A 500 20.61 -31.39 14.14
C GLY A 500 20.38 -29.89 14.00
N GLU A 501 20.55 -29.34 12.78
CA GLU A 501 20.38 -27.92 12.52
C GLU A 501 18.92 -27.49 12.79
N THR A 502 18.72 -26.26 13.27
CA THR A 502 17.37 -25.73 13.59
C THR A 502 17.14 -24.41 12.89
N VAL A 503 15.93 -24.18 12.38
CA VAL A 503 15.52 -22.87 11.85
C VAL A 503 14.61 -22.20 12.88
N GLY A 504 14.94 -20.99 13.30
CA GLY A 504 14.12 -20.18 14.20
C GLY A 504 13.81 -18.82 13.58
N GLY A 505 12.64 -18.28 13.86
CA GLY A 505 12.25 -16.91 13.55
C GLY A 505 12.05 -16.10 14.81
N THR A 506 12.56 -14.87 14.83
CA THR A 506 12.35 -13.95 15.95
C THR A 506 12.11 -12.53 15.47
N LEU A 507 11.31 -11.79 16.23
CA LEU A 507 11.10 -10.36 16.05
C LEU A 507 11.65 -9.64 17.27
N ILE A 508 12.56 -8.69 17.04
CA ILE A 508 13.18 -7.92 18.11
C ILE A 508 13.01 -6.43 17.85
N LEU A 509 12.50 -5.70 18.86
CA LEU A 509 12.38 -4.25 18.82
C LEU A 509 13.76 -3.58 18.85
N MET A 510 13.93 -2.44 18.17
CA MET A 510 15.22 -1.76 18.09
C MET A 510 15.75 -1.26 19.43
N SER A 511 14.90 -0.81 20.33
CA SER A 511 15.29 -0.49 21.70
C SER A 511 15.86 -1.68 22.48
N GLU A 512 15.44 -2.91 22.12
CA GLU A 512 15.73 -4.12 22.89
C GLU A 512 16.77 -5.03 22.24
N TRP A 513 17.22 -4.72 21.02
CA TRP A 513 18.03 -5.65 20.24
C TRP A 513 19.34 -6.02 20.95
N LYS A 514 19.97 -5.07 21.64
CA LYS A 514 21.19 -5.32 22.44
C LYS A 514 20.95 -6.28 23.61
N ALA A 515 19.74 -6.32 24.15
CA ALA A 515 19.38 -7.18 25.28
C ALA A 515 18.87 -8.55 24.84
N LYS A 516 18.13 -8.63 23.73
CA LYS A 516 17.46 -9.86 23.27
C LYS A 516 18.26 -10.65 22.23
N LEU A 517 18.98 -9.98 21.32
CA LEU A 517 19.77 -10.64 20.28
C LEU A 517 20.84 -11.61 20.82
N PRO A 518 21.52 -11.35 21.96
CA PRO A 518 22.48 -12.30 22.54
C PRO A 518 21.92 -13.69 22.85
N ALA A 519 20.61 -13.84 23.05
CA ALA A 519 20.00 -15.15 23.29
C ALA A 519 19.99 -16.05 22.04
N TYR A 520 20.19 -15.45 20.85
CA TYR A 520 20.13 -16.11 19.55
C TYR A 520 21.51 -16.29 18.91
N LEU A 521 22.59 -15.84 19.56
CA LEU A 521 24.01 -15.93 19.17
C LEU A 521 24.76 -16.84 20.12
#